data_AF-A0A1C2E0W2-F1
#
_entry.id   AF-A0A1C2E0W2-F1
#
_cell.length_a   1.000
_cell.length_b   1.000
_cell.length_c   1.000
_cell.angle_alpha   90.00
_cell.angle_beta   90.00
_cell.angle_gamma   90.00
#
_symmetry.space_group_name_H-M   'P 1'
#
loop_
_entity.id
_entity.type
_entity.pdbx_description
1 polymer ?
#
loop_
_entity_poly.entity_id
_entity_poly.type
_entity_poly.pdbx_seq_one_letter_code
_entity_poly.pdbx_strand_id
1 'polypeptide(L)'
;MIAQLRKLRQRREDHARDIVSAHRVGVDEARQDVEMASQMLAEHMRRAIDEQNAAVSGLANRVVKAAELHLAQSRYEASFAKAGQIKARGETATLVQREREAGLAAARHRYLQSRKALMKLEKLADQLDKRAAVRRAAEAELLDEDRMPRANNDVR
;
A
#
# COMPACT_ATOMS: atom_id res chain seq x y z
N MET A 1 25.43 23.51 -1.44
CA MET A 1 24.89 22.71 -0.31
C MET A 1 23.37 22.45 -0.41
N ILE A 2 22.51 23.46 -0.59
CA ILE A 2 21.04 23.27 -0.63
C ILE A 2 20.57 22.40 -1.80
N ALA A 3 21.14 22.57 -3.00
CA ALA A 3 20.84 21.71 -4.15
C ALA A 3 21.18 20.23 -3.90
N GLN A 4 22.30 19.95 -3.22
CA GLN A 4 22.69 18.58 -2.85
C GLN A 4 21.72 17.99 -1.82
N LEU A 5 21.30 18.77 -0.81
CA LEU A 5 20.29 18.36 0.16
C LEU A 5 18.93 18.09 -0.50
N ARG A 6 18.50 18.92 -1.46
CA ARG A 6 17.29 18.70 -2.26
C ARG A 6 17.37 17.39 -3.02
N LYS A 7 18.47 17.14 -3.73
CA LYS A 7 18.69 15.88 -4.47
C LYS A 7 18.64 14.65 -3.56
N LEU A 8 19.26 14.72 -2.38
CA LEU A 8 19.20 13.63 -1.39
C LEU A 8 17.77 13.38 -0.89
N ARG A 9 17.01 14.45 -0.64
CA ARG A 9 15.65 14.36 -0.12
C ARG A 9 14.66 13.90 -1.18
N GLN A 10 14.87 14.28 -2.44
CA GLN A 10 14.15 13.73 -3.58
C GLN A 10 14.33 12.21 -3.65
N ARG A 11 15.57 11.72 -3.64
CA ARG A 11 15.86 10.27 -3.64
C ARG A 11 15.20 9.51 -2.48
N ARG A 12 15.14 10.12 -1.29
CA ARG A 12 14.45 9.53 -0.12
C ARG A 12 12.93 9.52 -0.27
N GLU A 13 12.36 10.50 -0.97
CA GLU A 13 10.94 10.56 -1.28
C GLU A 13 10.58 9.54 -2.35
N ASP A 14 11.37 9.44 -3.42
CA ASP A 14 11.25 8.43 -4.47
C ASP A 14 11.32 7.02 -3.88
N HIS A 15 12.35 6.74 -3.07
CA HIS A 15 12.48 5.44 -2.41
C HIS A 15 11.30 5.12 -1.47
N ALA A 16 10.81 6.11 -0.71
CA ALA A 16 9.65 5.91 0.15
C ALA A 16 8.36 5.66 -0.67
N ARG A 17 8.25 6.26 -1.86
CA ARG A 17 7.16 6.00 -2.81
C ARG A 17 7.22 4.57 -3.34
N ASP A 18 8.41 4.09 -3.71
CA ASP A 18 8.62 2.73 -4.18
C ASP A 18 8.25 1.70 -3.11
N ILE A 19 8.64 1.95 -1.86
CA ILE A 19 8.25 1.11 -0.71
C ILE A 19 6.72 1.07 -0.56
N VAL A 20 6.03 2.22 -0.69
CA VAL A 20 4.55 2.25 -0.64
C VAL A 20 3.95 1.43 -1.77
N SER A 21 4.50 1.51 -2.99
CA SER A 21 4.04 0.72 -4.13
C SER A 21 4.22 -0.78 -3.90
N ALA A 22 5.37 -1.20 -3.39
CA ALA A 22 5.63 -2.60 -3.03
C ALA A 22 4.65 -3.11 -1.96
N HIS A 23 4.38 -2.31 -0.93
CA HIS A 23 3.38 -2.67 0.10
C HIS A 23 1.95 -2.74 -0.46
N ARG A 24 1.60 -1.93 -1.47
CA ARG A 24 0.27 -2.02 -2.12
C ARG A 24 0.11 -3.36 -2.81
N VAL A 25 1.10 -3.76 -3.62
CA VAL A 25 1.09 -5.08 -4.29
C VAL A 25 0.92 -6.19 -3.27
N GLY A 26 1.69 -6.18 -2.17
CA GLY A 26 1.57 -7.21 -1.13
C GLY A 26 0.24 -7.19 -0.35
N VAL A 27 -0.47 -6.05 -0.29
CA VAL A 27 -1.84 -5.99 0.26
C VAL A 27 -2.84 -6.56 -0.73
N ASP A 28 -2.70 -6.26 -2.01
CA ASP A 28 -3.59 -6.75 -3.05
C ASP A 28 -3.47 -8.29 -3.20
N GLU A 29 -2.26 -8.82 -3.15
CA GLU A 29 -2.00 -10.28 -3.08
C GLU A 29 -2.66 -10.91 -1.85
N ALA A 30 -2.48 -10.33 -0.65
CA ALA A 30 -3.07 -10.87 0.56
C ALA A 30 -4.62 -10.82 0.55
N ARG A 31 -5.21 -9.83 -0.14
CA ARG A 31 -6.67 -9.77 -0.35
C ARG A 31 -7.15 -10.88 -1.27
N GLN A 32 -6.42 -11.15 -2.36
CA GLN A 32 -6.70 -12.25 -3.26
C GLN A 32 -6.64 -13.60 -2.53
N ASP A 33 -5.68 -13.79 -1.63
CA ASP A 33 -5.58 -15.03 -0.83
C ASP A 33 -6.81 -15.24 0.07
N VAL A 34 -7.29 -14.18 0.72
CA VAL A 34 -8.51 -14.24 1.55
C VAL A 34 -9.75 -14.55 0.69
N GLU A 35 -9.87 -13.89 -0.46
CA GLU A 35 -10.97 -14.13 -1.39
C GLU A 35 -10.95 -15.57 -1.92
N MET A 36 -9.78 -16.06 -2.34
CA MET A 36 -9.60 -17.43 -2.80
C MET A 36 -9.96 -18.44 -1.70
N ALA A 37 -9.53 -18.23 -0.45
CA ALA A 37 -9.89 -19.10 0.66
C ALA A 37 -11.40 -19.12 0.92
N SER A 38 -12.06 -17.96 0.80
CA SER A 38 -13.51 -17.85 0.93
C SER A 38 -14.25 -18.60 -0.19
N GLN A 39 -13.81 -18.41 -1.44
CA GLN A 39 -14.36 -19.10 -2.61
C GLN A 39 -14.17 -20.62 -2.51
N MET A 40 -12.98 -21.07 -2.11
CA MET A 40 -12.71 -22.50 -1.88
C MET A 40 -13.62 -23.09 -0.81
N LEU A 41 -13.89 -22.35 0.28
CA LEU A 41 -14.78 -22.82 1.33
C LEU A 41 -16.23 -22.91 0.81
N ALA A 42 -16.71 -21.88 0.12
CA ALA A 42 -18.05 -21.86 -0.44
C ALA A 42 -18.26 -23.01 -1.45
N GLU A 43 -17.29 -23.24 -2.31
CA GLU A 43 -17.34 -24.31 -3.30
C GLU A 43 -17.30 -25.69 -2.65
N HIS A 44 -16.42 -25.89 -1.66
CA HIS A 44 -16.35 -27.13 -0.89
C HIS A 44 -17.67 -27.41 -0.18
N MET A 45 -18.26 -26.40 0.47
CA MET A 45 -19.55 -26.54 1.15
C MET A 45 -20.68 -26.88 0.17
N ARG A 46 -20.72 -26.27 -1.01
CA ARG A 46 -21.72 -26.60 -2.04
C ARG A 46 -21.61 -28.06 -2.47
N ARG A 47 -20.41 -28.50 -2.85
CA ARG A 47 -20.16 -29.89 -3.26
C ARG A 47 -20.48 -30.88 -2.13
N ALA A 48 -20.10 -30.56 -0.90
CA ALA A 48 -20.37 -31.39 0.27
C ALA A 48 -21.88 -31.57 0.51
N ILE A 49 -22.66 -30.49 0.39
CA ILE A 49 -24.13 -30.54 0.52
C ILE A 49 -24.73 -31.41 -0.58
N ASP A 50 -24.30 -31.25 -1.83
CA ASP A 50 -24.80 -32.05 -2.95
C ASP A 50 -24.50 -33.55 -2.78
N GLU A 51 -23.27 -33.88 -2.40
CA GLU A 51 -22.84 -35.26 -2.12
C GLU A 51 -23.61 -35.87 -0.94
N GLN A 52 -23.83 -35.09 0.12
CA GLN A 52 -24.53 -35.55 1.31
C GLN A 52 -26.02 -35.75 1.05
N ASN A 53 -26.65 -34.83 0.29
CA ASN A 53 -28.04 -34.98 -0.15
C ASN A 53 -28.20 -36.24 -1.01
N ALA A 54 -27.31 -36.48 -1.97
CA ALA A 54 -27.34 -37.69 -2.79
C ALA A 54 -27.18 -38.96 -1.94
N ALA A 55 -26.25 -38.96 -0.99
CA ALA A 55 -26.05 -40.08 -0.07
C ALA A 55 -27.29 -40.35 0.78
N VAL A 56 -27.89 -39.32 1.39
CA VAL A 56 -29.08 -39.46 2.25
C VAL A 56 -30.30 -39.89 1.44
N SER A 57 -30.55 -39.27 0.28
CA SER A 57 -31.67 -39.66 -0.59
C SER A 57 -31.58 -41.10 -1.08
N GLY A 58 -30.37 -41.62 -1.34
CA GLY A 58 -30.15 -43.03 -1.69
C GLY A 58 -30.43 -44.02 -0.56
N LEU A 59 -30.51 -43.54 0.68
CA LEU A 59 -30.80 -44.33 1.88
C LEU A 59 -32.26 -44.21 2.35
N ALA A 60 -32.95 -43.10 2.03
CA ALA A 60 -34.23 -42.73 2.64
C ALA A 60 -35.41 -43.69 2.39
N ASN A 61 -35.40 -44.48 1.31
CA ASN A 61 -36.55 -45.30 0.87
C ASN A 61 -36.32 -46.81 1.00
N ARG A 62 -35.34 -47.27 1.77
CA ARG A 62 -35.07 -48.71 1.94
C ARG A 62 -34.58 -49.06 3.34
N VAL A 63 -34.66 -50.34 3.68
CA VAL A 63 -33.96 -50.87 4.87
C VAL A 63 -32.45 -50.78 4.60
N VAL A 64 -31.74 -50.08 5.48
CA VAL A 64 -30.32 -49.76 5.34
C VAL A 64 -29.51 -50.57 6.34
N LYS A 65 -28.35 -51.09 5.93
CA LYS A 65 -27.42 -51.74 6.87
C LYS A 65 -26.67 -50.68 7.68
N ALA A 66 -26.36 -50.97 8.94
CA ALA A 66 -25.57 -50.07 9.80
C ALA A 66 -24.24 -49.64 9.15
N ALA A 67 -23.59 -50.53 8.38
CA ALA A 67 -22.36 -50.21 7.66
C ALA A 67 -22.54 -49.13 6.57
N GLU A 68 -23.69 -49.08 5.88
CA GLU A 68 -23.98 -48.08 4.86
C GLU A 68 -24.22 -46.70 5.50
N LEU A 69 -24.88 -46.68 6.66
CA LEU A 69 -25.08 -45.46 7.45
C LEU A 69 -23.74 -44.92 7.97
N HIS A 70 -22.89 -45.80 8.52
CA HIS A 70 -21.56 -45.42 9.00
C HIS A 70 -20.69 -44.85 7.88
N LEU A 71 -20.75 -45.43 6.67
CA LEU A 71 -20.01 -44.89 5.53
C LEU A 71 -20.46 -43.48 5.16
N ALA A 72 -21.77 -43.20 5.17
CA ALA A 72 -22.30 -41.87 4.92
C ALA A 72 -21.87 -40.87 6.01
N GLN A 73 -21.89 -41.29 7.28
CA GLN A 73 -21.41 -40.49 8.40
C GLN A 73 -19.92 -40.15 8.28
N SER A 74 -19.06 -41.14 8.00
CA SER A 74 -17.61 -40.92 7.87
C SER A 74 -17.27 -39.97 6.72
N ARG A 75 -18.03 -40.00 5.62
CA ARG A 75 -17.87 -39.03 4.51
C ARG A 75 -18.22 -37.60 4.95
N TYR A 76 -19.30 -37.43 5.70
CA TYR A 76 -19.66 -36.12 6.26
C TYR A 76 -18.58 -35.60 7.20
N GLU A 77 -18.10 -36.42 8.13
CA GLU A 77 -17.04 -36.05 9.07
C GLU A 77 -15.75 -35.64 8.34
N ALA A 78 -15.35 -36.39 7.31
CA ALA A 78 -14.20 -36.06 6.48
C ALA A 78 -14.38 -34.73 5.74
N SER A 79 -15.56 -34.48 5.17
CA SER A 79 -15.88 -33.23 4.50
C SER A 79 -15.91 -32.04 5.47
N PHE A 80 -16.48 -32.22 6.65
CA PHE A 80 -16.51 -31.22 7.71
C PHE A 80 -15.09 -30.87 8.19
N ALA A 81 -14.25 -31.88 8.42
CA ALA A 81 -12.84 -31.68 8.77
C ALA A 81 -12.10 -30.90 7.68
N LYS A 82 -12.37 -31.20 6.40
CA LYS A 82 -11.78 -30.47 5.27
C LYS A 82 -12.24 -29.00 5.24
N ALA A 83 -13.53 -28.74 5.45
CA ALA A 83 -14.06 -27.39 5.57
C ALA A 83 -13.38 -26.60 6.70
N GLY A 84 -13.18 -27.25 7.86
CA GLY A 84 -12.43 -26.70 8.98
C GLY A 84 -10.99 -26.30 8.62
N GLN A 85 -10.28 -27.13 7.85
CA GLN A 85 -8.94 -26.80 7.36
C GLN A 85 -8.94 -25.61 6.40
N ILE A 86 -9.91 -25.52 5.49
CA ILE A 86 -10.02 -24.38 4.54
C ILE A 86 -10.32 -23.10 5.33
N LYS A 87 -11.25 -23.16 6.29
CA LYS A 87 -11.57 -22.03 7.16
C LYS A 87 -10.34 -21.54 7.94
N ALA A 88 -9.59 -22.44 8.56
CA ALA A 88 -8.37 -22.09 9.28
C ALA A 88 -7.34 -21.39 8.37
N ARG A 89 -7.18 -21.85 7.12
CA ARG A 89 -6.33 -21.17 6.13
C ARG A 89 -6.84 -19.76 5.80
N GLY A 90 -8.16 -19.59 5.65
CA GLY A 90 -8.76 -18.27 5.45
C GLY A 90 -8.55 -17.32 6.62
N GLU A 91 -8.61 -17.83 7.85
CA GLU A 91 -8.30 -17.06 9.07
C GLU A 91 -6.83 -16.62 9.09
N THR A 92 -5.90 -17.52 8.75
CA THR A 92 -4.47 -17.16 8.62
C THR A 92 -4.23 -16.13 7.52
N ALA A 93 -4.89 -16.26 6.36
CA ALA A 93 -4.79 -15.29 5.27
C ALA A 93 -5.31 -13.91 5.70
N THR A 94 -6.39 -13.88 6.49
CA THR A 94 -6.95 -12.64 7.05
C THR A 94 -5.97 -11.95 8.02
N LEU A 95 -5.26 -12.72 8.84
CA LEU A 95 -4.21 -12.18 9.72
C LEU A 95 -3.08 -11.56 8.90
N VAL A 96 -2.60 -12.27 7.88
CA VAL A 96 -1.57 -11.76 6.96
C VAL A 96 -2.04 -10.49 6.26
N GLN A 97 -3.29 -10.44 5.76
CA GLN A 97 -3.85 -9.24 5.16
C GLN A 97 -3.78 -8.04 6.12
N ARG A 98 -4.19 -8.21 7.38
CA ARG A 98 -4.15 -7.14 8.39
C ARG A 98 -2.73 -6.65 8.65
N GLU A 99 -1.77 -7.55 8.74
CA GLU A 99 -0.36 -7.20 8.92
C GLU A 99 0.18 -6.40 7.71
N ARG A 100 -0.17 -6.81 6.49
CA ARG A 100 0.20 -6.12 5.25
C ARG A 100 -0.42 -4.73 5.18
N GLU A 101 -1.69 -4.59 5.56
CA GLU A 101 -2.40 -3.30 5.61
C GLU A 101 -1.78 -2.35 6.66
N ALA A 102 -1.40 -2.87 7.83
CA ALA A 102 -0.65 -2.10 8.83
C ALA A 102 0.72 -1.66 8.30
N GLY A 103 1.44 -2.54 7.60
CA GLY A 103 2.70 -2.22 6.92
C GLY A 103 2.54 -1.12 5.88
N LEU A 104 1.49 -1.18 5.05
CA LEU A 104 1.17 -0.15 4.07
C LEU A 104 0.85 1.20 4.73
N ALA A 105 0.10 1.20 5.85
CA ALA A 105 -0.19 2.41 6.60
C ALA A 105 1.10 3.07 7.15
N ALA A 106 2.00 2.26 7.72
CA ALA A 106 3.30 2.74 8.21
C ALA A 106 4.17 3.29 7.06
N ALA A 107 4.22 2.60 5.91
CA ALA A 107 4.93 3.06 4.72
C ALA A 107 4.38 4.41 4.21
N ARG A 108 3.06 4.55 4.13
CA ARG A 108 2.40 5.82 3.75
C ARG A 108 2.77 6.94 4.72
N HIS A 109 2.82 6.67 6.02
CA HIS A 109 3.23 7.66 7.00
C HIS A 109 4.67 8.14 6.78
N ARG A 110 5.61 7.21 6.57
CA ARG A 110 7.02 7.53 6.26
C ARG A 110 7.16 8.33 4.95
N TYR A 111 6.42 7.94 3.92
CA TYR A 111 6.37 8.68 2.66
C TYR A 111 5.90 10.13 2.86
N LEU A 112 4.82 10.35 3.62
CA LEU A 112 4.33 11.69 3.93
C LEU A 112 5.37 12.53 4.69
N GLN A 113 6.10 11.92 5.64
CA GLN A 113 7.19 12.61 6.34
C GLN A 113 8.32 13.00 5.38
N SER A 114 8.73 12.11 4.46
CA SER A 114 9.75 12.38 3.46
C SER A 114 9.34 13.51 2.53
N ARG A 115 8.11 13.46 2.01
CA ARG A 115 7.52 14.51 1.16
C ARG A 115 7.45 15.86 1.87
N LYS A 116 7.00 15.90 3.13
CA LYS A 116 6.98 17.13 3.94
C LYS A 116 8.39 17.73 4.10
N ALA A 117 9.40 16.89 4.32
CA ALA A 117 10.78 17.34 4.45
C ALA A 117 11.34 17.92 3.14
N LEU A 118 11.00 17.31 2.00
CA LEU A 118 11.34 17.83 0.67
C LEU A 118 10.67 19.20 0.43
N MET A 119 9.35 19.29 0.64
CA MET A 119 8.61 20.55 0.45
C MET A 119 9.16 21.71 1.30
N LYS A 120 9.60 21.42 2.54
CA LYS A 120 10.25 22.42 3.40
C LYS A 120 11.54 22.95 2.77
N LEU A 121 12.35 22.08 2.17
CA LEU A 121 13.59 22.50 1.49
C LEU A 121 13.32 23.26 0.20
N GLU A 122 12.31 22.87 -0.57
CA GLU A 122 11.91 23.59 -1.78
C GLU A 122 11.47 25.01 -1.45
N LYS A 123 10.63 25.18 -0.42
CA LYS A 123 10.22 26.50 0.07
C LYS A 123 11.41 27.37 0.51
N LEU A 124 12.41 26.77 1.17
CA LEU A 124 13.63 27.50 1.58
C LEU A 124 14.48 27.90 0.38
N ALA A 125 14.60 27.02 -0.63
CA ALA A 125 15.32 27.33 -1.86
C ALA A 125 14.65 28.51 -2.59
N ASP A 126 13.33 28.49 -2.74
CA ASP A 126 12.57 29.57 -3.38
C ASP A 126 12.76 30.92 -2.66
N GLN A 127 12.81 30.90 -1.32
CA GLN A 127 13.05 32.11 -0.53
C GLN A 127 14.46 32.68 -0.75
N LEU A 128 15.47 31.81 -0.87
CA LEU A 128 16.84 32.24 -1.14
C LEU A 128 17.01 32.76 -2.55
N ASP A 129 16.37 32.13 -3.54
CA ASP A 129 16.40 32.58 -4.93
C ASP A 129 15.74 33.96 -5.08
N LYS A 130 14.61 34.20 -4.39
CA LYS A 130 13.98 35.53 -4.33
C LYS A 130 14.91 36.57 -3.72
N ARG A 131 15.55 36.28 -2.59
CA ARG A 131 16.52 37.20 -1.95
C ARG A 131 17.73 37.46 -2.84
N ALA A 132 18.24 36.44 -3.53
CA ALA A 132 19.34 36.58 -4.46
C ALA A 132 18.97 37.42 -5.68
N ALA A 133 17.74 37.31 -6.18
CA ALA A 133 17.23 38.14 -7.27
C ALA A 133 17.13 39.61 -6.86
N VAL A 134 16.59 39.89 -5.66
CA VAL A 134 16.52 41.27 -5.13
C VAL A 134 17.91 41.88 -4.97
N ARG A 135 18.88 41.13 -4.43
CA ARG A 135 20.27 41.61 -4.33
C ARG A 135 20.89 41.89 -5.69
N ARG A 136 20.73 40.98 -6.65
CA ARG A 136 21.22 41.18 -8.02
C ARG A 136 20.60 42.40 -8.70
N ALA A 137 19.32 42.69 -8.43
CA ALA A 137 18.67 43.89 -8.94
C ALA A 137 19.28 45.16 -8.31
N ALA A 138 19.44 45.19 -6.98
CA ALA A 138 20.07 46.33 -6.30
C ALA A 138 21.54 46.54 -6.70
N GLU A 139 22.30 45.46 -6.88
CA GLU A 139 23.69 45.51 -7.39
C GLU A 139 23.75 46.08 -8.82
N ALA A 140 22.77 45.73 -9.67
CA ALA A 140 22.68 46.29 -11.02
C ALA A 140 22.34 47.78 -11.01
N GLU A 141 21.42 48.22 -10.15
CA GLU A 141 21.08 49.64 -9.96
C GLU A 141 22.31 50.47 -9.54
N LEU A 142 23.09 49.98 -8.57
CA LEU A 142 24.33 50.65 -8.13
C LEU A 142 25.39 50.75 -9.24
N LEU A 143 25.53 49.70 -10.06
CA LEU A 143 26.45 49.70 -11.21
C LEU A 143 26.03 50.68 -12.31
N ASP A 144 24.74 50.93 -12.48
CA ASP A 144 24.22 51.93 -13.41
C ASP A 144 24.44 53.36 -12.89
N GLU A 145 24.36 53.57 -11.57
CA GLU A 145 24.70 54.87 -10.94
C GLU A 145 26.20 55.22 -11.08
N ASP A 146 27.11 54.24 -10.93
CA ASP A 146 28.56 54.44 -11.11
C ASP A 146 28.97 54.72 -12.57
N ARG A 147 28.12 54.38 -13.55
CA ARG A 147 28.34 54.66 -14.98
C ARG A 147 27.88 56.05 -15.41
N MET A 148 27.15 56.78 -14.57
CA MET A 148 26.80 58.16 -14.85
C MET A 148 28.05 59.03 -14.65
N PRO A 149 28.62 59.65 -15.70
CA PRO A 149 29.74 60.55 -15.51
C PRO A 149 29.24 61.68 -14.61
N ARG A 150 29.96 61.93 -13.50
CA ARG A 150 29.77 63.13 -12.69
C ARG A 150 29.87 64.31 -13.64
N ALA A 151 28.73 64.85 -14.05
CA ALA A 151 28.69 66.08 -14.81
C ALA A 151 29.34 67.13 -13.90
N ASN A 152 30.55 67.54 -14.27
CA ASN A 152 31.27 68.65 -13.67
C ASN A 152 30.34 69.86 -13.68
N ASN A 153 29.73 70.15 -12.53
CA ASN A 153 29.19 71.47 -12.24
C ASN A 153 30.34 72.33 -11.69
N ASP A 154 31.26 72.69 -12.59
CA ASP A 154 32.01 73.93 -12.44
C ASP A 154 31.14 75.03 -13.06
N VAL A 155 30.37 75.72 -12.22
CA VAL A 155 29.73 76.98 -12.58
C VAL A 155 30.53 78.10 -11.93
N ARG A 156 31.02 79.00 -12.80
CA ARG A 156 31.77 80.24 -12.57
C ARG A 156 31.28 81.10 -11.42
#